data_AF-A0A317Z9F5-F1
#
_entry.id   AF-A0A317Z9F5-F1
#
_cell.length_a   1.000
_cell.length_b   1.000
_cell.length_c   1.000
_cell.angle_alpha   90.00
_cell.angle_beta   90.00
_cell.angle_gamma   90.00
#
_symmetry.space_group_name_H-M   'P 1'
#
loop_
_entity.id
_entity.type
_entity.pdbx_description
1 polymer ?
#
loop_
_entity_poly.entity_id
_entity_poly.type
_entity_poly.pdbx_seq_one_letter_code
_entity_poly.pdbx_strand_id
1 'polypeptide(L)'
;MTAETNFFWLNCGYNRWNHNEPLVGQKTVFESGAQFNPTQGFRAFKQAKVGDRVIFYQVQTDAGLLGWGEITNVQTGAQNKIHVEFKFVETFKALTTDYLKRSEPLEFRMNNMKETLFNKISYDEFELIKGLGSGDISIPRYFFMAETESFESDETYT
;
A
#
# COMPACT_ATOMS: atom_id res chain seq x y z
N MET A 1 -0.97 -1.69 26.84
CA MET A 1 -0.87 -2.73 25.80
C MET A 1 -1.17 -2.08 24.47
N THR A 2 -0.16 -1.61 23.75
CA THR A 2 -0.32 -1.17 22.36
C THR A 2 -0.55 -2.42 21.53
N ALA A 3 -1.79 -2.62 21.06
CA ALA A 3 -2.08 -3.71 20.13
C ALA A 3 -1.12 -3.58 18.93
N GLU A 4 -0.39 -4.64 18.60
CA GLU A 4 0.46 -4.68 17.42
C GLU A 4 -0.42 -4.42 16.18
N THR A 5 -0.32 -3.21 15.64
CA THR A 5 -0.99 -2.82 14.40
C THR A 5 -0.36 -3.60 13.26
N ASN A 6 -1.19 -4.35 12.51
CA ASN A 6 -0.73 -4.96 11.28
C ASN A 6 -0.85 -3.98 10.12
N PHE A 7 0.02 -4.17 9.14
CA PHE A 7 0.06 -3.38 7.92
C PHE A 7 -0.25 -4.28 6.74
N PHE A 8 -1.09 -3.80 5.84
CA PHE A 8 -1.55 -4.56 4.70
C PHE A 8 -1.44 -3.78 3.39
N TRP A 9 -1.42 -4.53 2.30
CA TRP A 9 -1.55 -4.06 0.93
C TRP A 9 -2.82 -4.67 0.34
N LEU A 10 -3.66 -3.84 -0.27
CA LEU A 10 -4.91 -4.24 -0.92
C LEU A 10 -4.92 -3.77 -2.37
N ASN A 11 -5.02 -4.73 -3.30
CA ASN A 11 -5.29 -4.45 -4.70
C ASN A 11 -6.78 -4.18 -4.89
N CYS A 12 -7.13 -3.03 -5.44
CA CYS A 12 -8.51 -2.64 -5.73
C CYS A 12 -8.66 -2.22 -7.20
N GLY A 13 -9.78 -2.59 -7.82
CA GLY A 13 -10.15 -2.03 -9.13
C GLY A 13 -10.70 -0.62 -8.98
N TYR A 14 -10.64 0.18 -10.05
CA TYR A 14 -11.15 1.56 -10.10
C TYR A 14 -12.58 1.69 -9.54
N ASN A 15 -13.49 0.81 -9.93
CA ASN A 15 -14.90 0.87 -9.51
C ASN A 15 -15.15 0.55 -8.02
N ARG A 16 -14.11 0.28 -7.22
CA ARG A 16 -14.24 0.04 -5.77
C ARG A 16 -14.44 1.32 -4.97
N TRP A 17 -14.11 2.47 -5.57
CA TRP A 17 -14.25 3.77 -4.96
C TRP A 17 -15.09 4.69 -5.85
N ASN A 18 -15.81 5.62 -5.23
CA ASN A 18 -16.52 6.65 -5.96
C ASN A 18 -15.56 7.80 -6.26
N HIS A 19 -14.93 7.77 -7.44
CA HIS A 19 -13.99 8.81 -7.87
C HIS A 19 -14.67 10.16 -8.19
N ASN A 20 -16.01 10.23 -8.20
CA ASN A 20 -16.75 11.49 -8.38
C ASN A 20 -16.91 12.25 -7.06
N GLU A 21 -16.57 11.63 -5.94
CA GLU A 21 -16.62 12.22 -4.60
C GLU A 21 -15.22 12.18 -3.96
N PRO A 22 -14.97 12.98 -2.91
CA PRO A 22 -13.75 12.85 -2.13
C PRO A 22 -13.57 11.41 -1.66
N LEU A 23 -12.42 10.81 -2.00
CA LEU A 23 -12.11 9.42 -1.62
C LEU A 23 -11.98 9.29 -0.10
N VAL A 24 -11.41 10.31 0.55
CA VAL A 24 -11.23 10.36 2.00
C VAL A 24 -12.58 10.25 2.71
N GLY A 25 -12.69 9.28 3.62
CA GLY A 25 -13.89 8.99 4.39
C GLY A 25 -14.81 7.94 3.75
N GLN A 26 -14.60 7.58 2.48
CA GLN A 26 -15.35 6.48 1.86
C GLN A 26 -15.03 5.16 2.53
N LYS A 27 -16.00 4.24 2.49
CA LYS A 27 -15.87 2.89 3.01
C LYS A 27 -16.17 1.87 1.94
N THR A 28 -15.47 0.74 2.00
CA THR A 28 -15.65 -0.37 1.08
C THR A 28 -15.47 -1.69 1.80
N VAL A 29 -16.13 -2.74 1.31
CA VAL A 29 -16.06 -4.08 1.91
C VAL A 29 -15.44 -5.04 0.90
N PHE A 30 -14.45 -5.81 1.36
CA PHE A 30 -13.91 -6.93 0.60
C PHE A 30 -14.19 -8.25 1.32
N GLU A 31 -14.45 -9.28 0.52
CA GLU A 31 -14.71 -10.64 0.99
C GLU A 31 -13.55 -11.56 0.59
N SER A 32 -13.11 -12.40 1.52
CA SER A 32 -12.05 -13.38 1.31
C SER A 32 -12.40 -14.51 0.32
N GLY A 33 -13.66 -14.60 -0.12
CA GLY A 33 -14.18 -15.61 -1.05
C GLY A 33 -14.19 -15.20 -2.53
N ALA A 34 -13.78 -13.97 -2.86
CA ALA A 34 -13.60 -13.56 -4.25
C ALA A 34 -12.52 -14.42 -4.91
N GLN A 35 -12.63 -14.69 -6.23
CA GLN A 35 -11.78 -15.57 -7.05
C GLN A 35 -10.25 -15.28 -7.07
N PHE A 36 -9.74 -14.48 -6.14
CA PHE A 36 -8.33 -14.16 -5.99
C PHE A 36 -7.63 -15.21 -5.12
N ASN A 37 -6.62 -15.84 -5.70
CA ASN A 37 -5.71 -16.86 -5.16
C ASN A 37 -5.92 -17.26 -3.65
N PRO A 38 -6.55 -18.43 -3.39
CA PRO A 38 -7.22 -18.74 -2.11
C PRO A 38 -6.30 -18.97 -0.89
N THR A 39 -4.98 -19.13 -1.05
CA THR A 39 -4.10 -19.54 0.06
C THR A 39 -3.42 -18.38 0.79
N GLN A 40 -2.94 -17.36 0.09
CA GLN A 40 -2.24 -16.21 0.72
C GLN A 40 -3.19 -15.08 1.11
N GLY A 41 -4.11 -14.71 0.21
CA GLY A 41 -5.10 -13.67 0.50
C GLY A 41 -5.94 -14.00 1.73
N PHE A 42 -6.41 -15.24 1.82
CA PHE A 42 -7.23 -15.73 2.93
C PHE A 42 -6.52 -15.66 4.30
N ARG A 43 -5.20 -15.88 4.34
CA ARG A 43 -4.42 -15.75 5.60
C ARG A 43 -4.35 -14.30 6.07
N ALA A 44 -4.18 -13.35 5.15
CA ALA A 44 -4.18 -11.93 5.49
C ALA A 44 -5.54 -11.49 6.06
N PHE A 45 -6.65 -11.94 5.43
CA PHE A 45 -8.01 -11.70 5.95
C PHE A 45 -8.21 -12.24 7.38
N LYS A 46 -7.62 -13.39 7.71
CA LYS A 46 -7.69 -13.96 9.08
C LYS A 46 -6.90 -13.17 10.13
N GLN A 47 -5.84 -12.48 9.72
CA GLN A 47 -4.98 -11.71 10.62
C GLN A 47 -5.45 -10.27 10.79
N ALA A 48 -6.31 -9.78 9.89
CA ALA A 48 -6.86 -8.43 9.92
C ALA A 48 -7.68 -8.19 11.19
N LYS A 49 -7.42 -7.04 11.82
CA LYS A 49 -8.12 -6.55 13.00
C LYS A 49 -8.53 -5.10 12.80
N VAL A 50 -9.54 -4.67 13.55
CA VAL A 50 -9.95 -3.27 13.58
C VAL A 50 -8.79 -2.41 14.07
N GLY A 51 -8.49 -1.32 13.36
CA GLY A 51 -7.36 -0.44 13.61
C GLY A 51 -6.08 -0.78 12.83
N ASP A 52 -6.06 -1.91 12.11
CA ASP A 52 -4.96 -2.22 11.20
C ASP A 52 -4.96 -1.27 9.99
N ARG A 53 -3.78 -1.01 9.44
CA ARG A 53 -3.60 -0.05 8.34
C ARG A 53 -3.42 -0.76 7.01
N VAL A 54 -3.90 -0.13 5.94
CA VAL A 54 -3.86 -0.70 4.60
C VAL A 54 -3.42 0.34 3.56
N ILE A 55 -2.59 -0.08 2.62
CA ILE A 55 -2.30 0.65 1.39
C ILE A 55 -3.27 0.18 0.30
N PHE A 56 -3.89 1.12 -0.40
CA PHE A 56 -4.71 0.85 -1.57
C PHE A 56 -3.90 1.02 -2.84
N TYR A 57 -3.80 -0.06 -3.61
CA TYR A 57 -3.17 -0.08 -4.91
C TYR A 57 -4.21 -0.35 -5.99
N GLN A 58 -4.33 0.57 -6.95
CA GLN A 58 -5.24 0.43 -8.06
C GLN A 58 -4.66 -0.50 -9.13
N VAL A 59 -5.45 -1.47 -9.57
CA VAL A 59 -5.10 -2.38 -10.66
C VAL A 59 -5.93 -2.09 -11.92
N GLN A 60 -5.39 -2.48 -13.09
CA GLN A 60 -5.99 -2.35 -14.43
C GLN A 60 -6.01 -0.91 -14.99
N THR A 61 -6.99 -0.11 -14.63
CA THR A 61 -7.13 1.28 -15.11
C THR A 61 -6.34 2.20 -14.19
N ASP A 62 -5.49 3.07 -14.74
CA ASP A 62 -4.64 4.00 -13.97
C ASP A 62 -3.93 3.30 -12.81
N ALA A 63 -3.23 2.20 -13.12
CA ALA A 63 -2.58 1.38 -12.11
C ALA A 63 -1.54 2.21 -11.34
N GLY A 64 -1.58 2.13 -10.01
CA GLY A 64 -0.74 2.97 -9.17
C GLY A 64 -1.18 2.97 -7.71
N LEU A 65 -0.40 3.67 -6.88
CA LEU A 65 -0.76 3.90 -5.49
C LEU A 65 -1.90 4.91 -5.41
N LEU A 66 -3.00 4.52 -4.77
CA LEU A 66 -4.19 5.37 -4.64
C LEU A 66 -4.19 6.14 -3.32
N GLY A 67 -3.82 5.48 -2.22
CA GLY A 67 -3.87 6.06 -0.89
C GLY A 67 -3.68 5.02 0.20
N TRP A 68 -3.96 5.42 1.44
CA TRP A 68 -4.00 4.52 2.58
C TRP A 68 -5.27 4.68 3.41
N GLY A 69 -5.55 3.66 4.20
CA GLY A 69 -6.72 3.60 5.04
C GLY A 69 -6.56 2.71 6.26
N GLU A 70 -7.67 2.50 6.94
CA GLU A 70 -7.77 1.70 8.16
C GLU A 70 -8.89 0.67 8.06
N ILE A 71 -8.73 -0.45 8.74
CA ILE A 71 -9.79 -1.45 8.89
C ILE A 71 -10.73 -1.01 10.00
N THR A 72 -12.00 -0.79 9.66
CA THR A 72 -13.04 -0.34 10.60
C THR A 72 -13.90 -1.48 11.14
N ASN A 73 -14.02 -2.58 10.39
CA ASN A 73 -14.83 -3.72 10.78
C ASN A 73 -14.31 -5.03 10.17
N VAL A 74 -14.41 -6.12 10.92
CA VAL A 74 -14.07 -7.47 10.44
C VAL A 74 -15.19 -8.42 10.89
N GLN A 75 -15.85 -9.06 9.93
CA GLN A 75 -16.95 -9.99 10.18
C GLN A 75 -16.69 -11.33 9.52
N THR A 76 -16.74 -12.40 10.30
CA THR A 76 -16.69 -13.76 9.80
C THR A 76 -18.12 -14.24 9.53
N GLY A 77 -18.47 -14.40 8.26
CA GLY A 77 -19.78 -14.87 7.82
C GLY A 77 -19.92 -16.40 7.84
N ALA A 78 -21.12 -16.88 7.52
CA ALA A 78 -21.38 -18.30 7.29
C ALA A 78 -20.52 -18.81 6.12
N GLN A 79 -20.07 -20.08 6.19
CA GLN A 79 -19.14 -20.72 5.23
C GLN A 79 -17.68 -20.23 5.28
N ASN A 80 -17.22 -19.70 6.43
CA ASN A 80 -15.81 -19.35 6.66
C ASN A 80 -15.29 -18.18 5.78
N LYS A 81 -16.21 -17.37 5.26
CA LYS A 81 -15.92 -16.16 4.48
C LYS A 81 -15.70 -14.98 5.42
N ILE A 82 -14.63 -14.23 5.23
CA ILE A 82 -14.29 -13.08 6.05
C ILE A 82 -14.57 -11.82 5.24
N HIS A 83 -15.36 -10.92 5.82
CA HIS A 83 -15.66 -9.60 5.29
C HIS A 83 -14.86 -8.57 6.08
N VAL A 84 -14.09 -7.75 5.39
CA VAL A 84 -13.31 -6.66 5.99
C VAL A 84 -13.80 -5.35 5.41
N GLU A 85 -14.24 -4.45 6.27
CA GLU A 85 -14.56 -3.08 5.93
C GLU A 85 -13.30 -2.22 6.07
N PHE A 86 -12.98 -1.51 5.00
CA PHE A 86 -11.88 -0.57 4.93
C PHE A 86 -12.44 0.83 4.78
N LYS A 87 -11.85 1.77 5.50
CA LYS A 87 -12.12 3.19 5.39
C LYS A 87 -10.92 3.89 4.80
N PHE A 88 -11.16 4.71 3.79
CA PHE A 88 -10.13 5.50 3.14
C PHE A 88 -9.78 6.72 4.00
N VAL A 89 -8.49 6.93 4.29
CA VAL A 89 -8.04 7.99 5.21
C VAL A 89 -7.32 9.10 4.46
N GLU A 90 -6.40 8.76 3.55
CA GLU A 90 -5.60 9.75 2.83
C GLU A 90 -5.30 9.30 1.41
N THR A 91 -5.39 10.23 0.47
CA THR A 91 -5.05 10.02 -0.94
C THR A 91 -3.57 10.30 -1.15
N PHE A 92 -2.90 9.43 -1.93
CA PHE A 92 -1.54 9.68 -2.33
C PHE A 92 -1.44 10.56 -3.56
N LYS A 93 -0.28 11.17 -3.75
CA LYS A 93 0.10 11.81 -5.01
C LYS A 93 0.10 10.75 -6.10
N ALA A 94 -0.33 11.14 -7.29
CA ALA A 94 -0.32 10.27 -8.47
C ALA A 94 1.13 9.96 -8.87
N LEU A 95 1.67 8.88 -8.31
CA LEU A 95 2.98 8.33 -8.66
C LEU A 95 2.82 7.27 -9.73
N THR A 96 3.58 7.40 -10.81
CA THR A 96 3.58 6.40 -11.88
C THR A 96 4.20 5.11 -11.37
N THR A 97 3.72 3.97 -11.87
CA THR A 97 4.30 2.66 -11.52
C THR A 97 5.79 2.57 -11.84
N ASP A 98 6.24 3.24 -12.91
CA ASP A 98 7.65 3.32 -13.27
C ASP A 98 8.49 4.12 -12.27
N TYR A 99 7.90 5.08 -11.56
CA TYR A 99 8.58 5.76 -10.47
C TYR A 99 8.74 4.83 -9.26
N LEU A 100 7.68 4.08 -8.90
CA LEU A 100 7.69 3.18 -7.76
C LEU A 100 8.66 2.00 -7.93
N LYS A 101 8.76 1.46 -9.15
CA LYS A 101 9.72 0.39 -9.50
C LYS A 101 11.19 0.80 -9.37
N ARG A 102 11.50 2.09 -9.18
CA ARG A 102 12.89 2.52 -8.93
C ARG A 102 13.44 2.05 -7.58
N SER A 103 12.55 1.70 -6.65
CA SER A 103 12.92 1.06 -5.40
C SER A 103 12.85 -0.46 -5.60
N GLU A 104 13.99 -1.14 -5.50
CA GLU A 104 14.08 -2.61 -5.63
C GLU A 104 13.08 -3.35 -4.71
N PRO A 105 12.90 -2.96 -3.42
CA PRO A 105 11.85 -3.52 -2.56
C PRO A 105 10.43 -3.39 -3.14
N LEU A 106 10.09 -2.21 -3.69
CA LEU A 106 8.76 -1.97 -4.24
C LEU A 106 8.55 -2.66 -5.58
N GLU A 107 9.58 -2.72 -6.42
CA GLU A 107 9.52 -3.47 -7.68
C GLU A 107 9.24 -4.95 -7.42
N PHE A 108 10.03 -5.56 -6.53
CA PHE A 108 9.81 -6.95 -6.10
C PHE A 108 8.40 -7.13 -5.57
N ARG A 109 7.92 -6.19 -4.75
CA ARG A 109 6.60 -6.30 -4.13
C ARG A 109 5.46 -6.16 -5.13
N MET A 110 5.51 -5.15 -6.00
CA MET A 110 4.51 -4.95 -7.04
C MET A 110 4.46 -6.13 -8.02
N ASN A 111 5.60 -6.76 -8.31
CA ASN A 111 5.63 -7.93 -9.18
C ASN A 111 5.03 -9.17 -8.49
N ASN A 112 5.30 -9.39 -7.20
CA ASN A 112 4.74 -10.53 -6.45
C ASN A 112 3.28 -10.35 -6.02
N MET A 113 2.84 -9.11 -5.80
CA MET A 113 1.50 -8.82 -5.26
C MET A 113 0.42 -8.68 -6.33
N LYS A 114 0.76 -8.60 -7.63
CA LYS A 114 -0.23 -8.47 -8.73
C LYS A 114 -1.32 -9.55 -8.71
N GLU A 115 -1.00 -10.76 -8.25
CA GLU A 115 -1.92 -11.90 -8.28
C GLU A 115 -2.73 -12.10 -7.00
N THR A 116 -2.45 -11.32 -5.95
CA THR A 116 -3.02 -11.49 -4.62
C THR A 116 -3.81 -10.26 -4.22
N LEU A 117 -5.05 -10.45 -3.79
CA LEU A 117 -5.95 -9.34 -3.46
C LEU A 117 -5.46 -8.56 -2.24
N PHE A 118 -5.08 -9.28 -1.19
CA PHE A 118 -4.82 -8.72 0.13
C PHE A 118 -3.62 -9.42 0.78
N ASN A 119 -2.60 -8.67 1.19
CA ASN A 119 -1.38 -9.22 1.77
C ASN A 119 -0.91 -8.42 2.96
N LYS A 120 -0.23 -9.08 3.90
CA LYS A 120 0.48 -8.42 4.99
C LYS A 120 1.82 -7.88 4.48
N ILE A 121 2.17 -6.67 4.90
CA ILE A 121 3.46 -6.01 4.65
C ILE A 121 4.15 -5.68 5.97
N SER A 122 5.46 -5.41 5.91
CA SER A 122 6.18 -4.94 7.09
C SER A 122 5.85 -3.47 7.38
N TYR A 123 6.17 -3.03 8.59
CA TYR A 123 6.07 -1.63 8.98
C TYR A 123 6.95 -0.74 8.08
N ASP A 124 8.19 -1.14 7.83
CA ASP A 124 9.14 -0.37 7.02
C ASP A 124 8.64 -0.17 5.59
N GLU A 125 8.02 -1.19 4.99
CA GLU A 125 7.41 -1.08 3.67
C GLU A 125 6.22 -0.14 3.67
N PHE A 126 5.36 -0.22 4.69
CA PHE A 126 4.19 0.66 4.80
C PHE A 126 4.63 2.13 4.93
N GLU A 127 5.57 2.44 5.81
CA GLU A 127 6.06 3.81 5.99
C GLU A 127 6.80 4.32 4.75
N LEU A 128 7.57 3.48 4.06
CA LEU A 128 8.20 3.84 2.79
C LEU A 128 7.14 4.19 1.74
N ILE A 129 6.12 3.35 1.54
CA ILE A 129 5.05 3.61 0.58
C ILE A 129 4.26 4.86 0.95
N LYS A 130 3.94 5.01 2.24
CA LYS A 130 3.21 6.18 2.75
C LYS A 130 4.01 7.46 2.55
N GLY A 131 5.28 7.47 2.92
CA GLY A 131 6.15 8.64 2.75
C GLY A 131 6.34 9.02 1.28
N LEU A 132 6.46 8.03 0.39
CA LEU A 132 6.47 8.26 -1.06
C LEU A 132 5.13 8.84 -1.54
N GLY A 133 4.02 8.24 -1.11
CA GLY A 133 2.68 8.62 -1.51
C GLY A 133 2.27 10.02 -1.02
N SER A 134 2.60 10.40 0.21
CA SER A 134 2.41 11.77 0.72
C SER A 134 3.45 12.74 0.11
N GLY A 135 4.56 12.21 -0.40
CA GLY A 135 5.66 12.95 -1.04
C GLY A 135 6.61 13.60 -0.04
N ASP A 136 6.67 13.07 1.18
CA ASP A 136 7.68 13.39 2.19
C ASP A 136 9.03 12.73 1.84
N ILE A 137 8.96 11.59 1.15
CA ILE A 137 10.11 10.83 0.67
C ILE A 137 10.07 10.88 -0.86
N SER A 138 11.22 11.10 -1.49
CA SER A 138 11.39 10.93 -2.93
C SER A 138 12.41 9.83 -3.18
N ILE A 139 12.09 8.88 -4.07
CA ILE A 139 13.10 7.93 -4.56
C ILE A 139 14.11 8.74 -5.38
N PRO A 140 15.39 8.80 -4.96
CA PRO A 140 16.42 9.46 -5.74
C PRO A 140 16.48 8.79 -7.12
N ARG A 141 16.64 9.58 -8.18
CA ARG A 141 16.88 9.02 -9.51
C ARG A 141 18.16 8.19 -9.39
N TYR A 142 18.08 6.89 -9.68
CA TYR A 142 19.28 6.09 -9.97
C TYR A 142 19.93 6.61 -11.24
N PHE A 143 20.61 7.74 -11.11
CA PHE A 143 21.77 8.15 -11.89
C PHE A 143 22.67 8.85 -10.88
N PHE A 144 23.87 8.28 -10.73
CA PHE A 144 24.95 8.64 -9.79
C PHE A 144 24.87 8.00 -8.39
N MET A 145 25.31 6.74 -8.33
CA MET A 145 26.41 6.42 -7.40
C MET A 145 27.63 7.21 -7.89
N ALA A 146 27.73 8.47 -7.47
CA ALA A 146 28.97 9.23 -7.33
C ALA A 146 28.57 10.51 -6.58
N GLU A 147 29.16 10.66 -5.38
CA GLU A 147 29.25 11.90 -4.62
C GLU A 147 27.93 12.46 -4.04
N THR A 148 27.39 11.76 -3.04
CA THR A 148 26.80 12.45 -1.89
C THR A 148 27.89 12.77 -0.88
N GLU A 149 28.85 13.61 -1.28
CA GLU A 149 29.61 14.40 -0.32
C GLU A 149 29.01 15.80 -0.33
N SER A 150 28.56 16.26 0.83
CA SER A 150 28.24 17.65 1.05
C SER A 150 29.51 18.46 0.79
N PHE A 151 29.52 19.35 -0.21
CA PHE A 151 30.65 20.25 -0.40
C PHE A 151 30.80 21.13 0.85
N GLU A 152 31.83 20.88 1.64
CA GLU A 152 32.28 21.77 2.70
C GLU A 152 33.32 22.73 2.12
N SER A 153 33.11 24.03 2.29
CA SER A 153 33.89 25.08 1.62
C SER A 153 35.36 25.18 2.06
N ASP A 154 35.81 24.34 3.00
CA ASP A 154 37.14 24.38 3.62
C ASP A 154 38.03 23.17 3.29
N GLU A 155 37.59 22.23 2.44
CA GLU A 155 38.45 21.12 1.99
C GLU A 155 39.05 21.38 0.61
N THR A 156 40.39 21.43 0.56
CA THR A 156 41.15 21.38 -0.70
C THR A 156 41.18 19.94 -1.21
N TYR A 157 40.43 19.68 -2.27
CA TYR A 157 40.51 18.45 -3.05
C TYR A 157 41.70 18.55 -4.02
N THR A 158 42.75 17.77 -3.79
CA THR A 158 43.87 17.55 -4.73
C THR A 158 43.71 16.24 -5.48
#